data_AF-A0AAV0IKW5-F1
#
_entry.id   AF-A0AAV0IKW5-F1
#
_cell.length_a   1.000
_cell.length_b   1.000
_cell.length_c   1.000
_cell.angle_alpha   90.00
_cell.angle_beta   90.00
_cell.angle_gamma   90.00
#
_symmetry.space_group_name_H-M   'P 1'
#
loop_
_entity.id
_entity.type
_entity.pdbx_description
1 polymer ?
#
loop_
_entity_poly.entity_id
_entity_poly.type
_entity_poly.pdbx_seq_one_letter_code
_entity_poly.pdbx_strand_id
1 'polypeptide(L)'
;MDAGALFVLKSKGSWVHCGYHLTTSIVGPPLLSLPFAFTLLGWAGGVVSLAAAALVTFYSYNLLSLVLEHYDQMGRRQLRFRDMANQILGPRWARYYVGPIQFMVCYGAVVAGTLIGGQCMKAIYVLSNPQGTLKLACAAAAAVHIGISSSKPKEYSLPGDSTEGRLFGMFNAIAIIATAYGNGMIPEIQATVAAPVKGKMLKGLCVCYAVILATFFSVGISGYWAFGDLAQGLVLSNFVDNGRPIVPRWFVLMTNGFTMLQISAVAVVYLQPTNEVLEGTFGDPKSKQFSARNVVPRVLSRSLSVVVATVIAAMLPFFGDINAIIGAFGFIPLDFILPVVFYNMTFKPSKRSLVFWLNSSIAVVFSAIGAVAAVAAVRQMSLDAKTYRLFANV
;
A
#
# COMPACT_ATOMS: atom_id res chain seq x y z
N MET A 1 17.11 20.26 -18.27
CA MET A 1 16.25 19.09 -18.53
C MET A 1 16.52 18.08 -17.42
N ASP A 2 15.48 17.66 -16.71
CA ASP A 2 15.59 16.73 -15.59
C ASP A 2 16.07 15.35 -16.09
N ALA A 3 16.92 14.66 -15.33
CA ALA A 3 17.49 13.36 -15.75
C ALA A 3 16.38 12.30 -15.97
N GLY A 4 15.25 12.44 -15.27
CA GLY A 4 14.04 11.65 -15.51
C GLY A 4 13.40 11.88 -16.88
N ALA A 5 13.54 13.08 -17.46
CA ALA A 5 13.00 13.39 -18.80
C ALA A 5 13.87 12.81 -19.94
N LEU A 6 15.17 12.61 -19.72
CA LEU A 6 16.09 12.02 -20.70
C LEU A 6 15.91 10.50 -20.83
N PHE A 7 15.49 9.82 -19.76
CA PHE A 7 15.18 8.38 -19.77
C PHE A 7 13.98 8.03 -20.69
N VAL A 8 13.07 8.98 -20.89
CA VAL A 8 11.81 8.80 -21.65
C VAL A 8 12.02 8.69 -23.16
N LEU A 9 13.18 9.13 -23.68
CA LEU A 9 13.48 9.07 -25.11
C LEU A 9 13.72 7.64 -25.63
N LYS A 10 13.89 6.63 -24.76
CA LYS A 10 13.99 5.21 -25.15
C LYS A 10 13.25 4.29 -24.19
N SER A 11 11.94 4.48 -24.06
CA SER A 11 11.09 3.49 -23.42
C SER A 11 11.12 2.15 -24.18
N LYS A 12 11.58 1.07 -23.53
CA LYS A 12 11.79 -0.28 -24.12
C LYS A 12 10.96 -1.38 -23.47
N GLY A 13 10.14 -1.07 -22.47
CA GLY A 13 9.39 -2.06 -21.70
C GLY A 13 8.36 -2.81 -22.55
N SER A 14 8.33 -4.14 -22.42
CA SER A 14 7.28 -4.99 -22.98
C SER A 14 6.03 -5.00 -22.09
N TRP A 15 4.92 -5.55 -22.57
CA TRP A 15 3.72 -5.72 -21.75
C TRP A 15 3.92 -6.72 -20.60
N VAL A 16 4.83 -7.70 -20.77
CA VAL A 16 5.21 -8.65 -19.70
C VAL A 16 6.00 -7.94 -18.61
N HIS A 17 6.96 -7.10 -19.00
CA HIS A 17 7.71 -6.26 -18.08
C HIS A 17 6.76 -5.34 -17.29
N CYS A 18 5.79 -4.72 -17.97
CA CYS A 18 4.73 -3.94 -17.32
C CYS A 18 3.94 -4.77 -16.29
N GLY A 19 3.46 -5.96 -16.67
CA GLY A 19 2.73 -6.84 -15.75
C GLY A 19 3.56 -7.23 -14.51
N TYR A 20 4.86 -7.48 -14.69
CA TYR A 20 5.78 -7.74 -13.58
C TYR A 20 5.89 -6.52 -12.64
N HIS A 21 6.17 -5.32 -13.17
CA HIS A 21 6.28 -4.10 -12.35
C HIS A 21 4.96 -3.72 -11.67
N LEU A 22 3.82 -3.93 -12.33
CA LEU A 22 2.51 -3.75 -11.70
C LEU A 22 2.33 -4.72 -10.53
N THR A 23 2.71 -5.98 -10.72
CA THR A 23 2.62 -7.01 -9.66
C THR A 23 3.52 -6.67 -8.48
N THR A 24 4.80 -6.36 -8.72
CA THR A 24 5.75 -6.07 -7.65
C THR A 24 5.54 -4.72 -6.97
N SER A 25 4.85 -3.78 -7.61
CA SER A 25 4.46 -2.50 -6.98
C SER A 25 3.24 -2.63 -6.06
N ILE A 26 2.26 -3.49 -6.40
CA ILE A 26 1.06 -3.71 -5.59
C ILE A 26 1.31 -4.76 -4.49
N VAL A 27 2.00 -5.86 -4.81
CA VAL A 27 2.30 -6.92 -3.84
C VAL A 27 3.40 -6.44 -2.88
N GLY A 28 2.96 -5.79 -1.79
CA GLY A 28 3.82 -5.21 -0.78
C GLY A 28 3.45 -5.62 0.65
N PRO A 29 4.15 -5.07 1.66
CA PRO A 29 3.92 -5.38 3.05
C PRO A 29 2.47 -5.23 3.56
N PRO A 30 1.61 -4.33 3.05
CA PRO A 30 0.20 -4.25 3.48
C PRO A 30 -0.58 -5.56 3.35
N LEU A 31 -0.19 -6.45 2.43
CA LEU A 31 -0.72 -7.81 2.30
C LEU A 31 -0.69 -8.59 3.62
N LEU A 32 0.32 -8.36 4.45
CA LEU A 32 0.52 -9.05 5.72
C LEU A 32 -0.51 -8.63 6.80
N SER A 33 -1.34 -7.63 6.53
CA SER A 33 -2.44 -7.17 7.40
C SER A 33 -3.83 -7.63 6.94
N LEU A 34 -3.95 -8.34 5.80
CA LEU A 34 -5.24 -8.83 5.32
C LEU A 34 -5.95 -9.78 6.30
N PRO A 35 -5.26 -10.72 6.99
CA PRO A 35 -5.91 -11.55 8.01
C PRO A 35 -6.56 -10.73 9.13
N PHE A 36 -5.93 -9.61 9.52
CA PHE A 36 -6.48 -8.68 10.50
C PHE A 36 -7.72 -7.95 9.96
N ALA A 37 -7.75 -7.55 8.68
CA ALA A 37 -8.97 -6.99 8.09
C ALA A 37 -10.15 -7.99 8.12
N PHE A 38 -9.88 -9.30 8.01
CA PHE A 38 -10.90 -10.34 8.10
C PHE A 38 -11.43 -10.52 9.52
N THR A 39 -10.66 -10.23 10.58
CA THR A 39 -11.21 -10.28 11.96
C THR A 39 -12.31 -9.24 12.14
N LEU A 40 -12.14 -8.07 11.54
CA LEU A 40 -13.07 -6.94 11.63
C LEU A 40 -14.32 -7.08 10.73
N LEU A 41 -14.24 -7.88 9.65
CA LEU A 41 -15.31 -8.07 8.67
C LEU A 41 -15.98 -9.45 8.74
N GLY A 42 -15.31 -10.43 9.36
CA GLY A 42 -15.67 -11.84 9.29
C GLY A 42 -15.45 -12.43 7.90
N TRP A 43 -15.78 -13.71 7.75
CA TRP A 43 -15.57 -14.45 6.50
C TRP A 43 -16.25 -13.83 5.28
N ALA A 44 -17.57 -13.62 5.37
CA ALA A 44 -18.34 -13.10 4.25
C ALA A 44 -17.93 -11.67 3.89
N GLY A 45 -17.81 -10.79 4.91
CA GLY A 45 -17.41 -9.40 4.71
C GLY A 45 -15.99 -9.29 4.15
N GLY A 46 -15.05 -10.10 4.64
CA GLY A 46 -13.66 -10.12 4.18
C GLY A 46 -13.54 -10.54 2.72
N VAL A 47 -14.17 -11.66 2.34
CA VAL A 47 -14.17 -12.16 0.95
C VAL A 47 -14.82 -11.17 -0.01
N VAL A 48 -16.00 -10.64 0.34
CA VAL A 48 -16.73 -9.69 -0.50
C VAL A 48 -15.94 -8.39 -0.65
N SER A 49 -15.38 -7.85 0.44
CA SER A 49 -14.63 -6.59 0.39
C SER A 49 -13.32 -6.74 -0.39
N LEU A 50 -12.62 -7.86 -0.23
CA LEU A 50 -11.38 -8.15 -0.97
C LEU A 50 -11.66 -8.30 -2.48
N ALA A 51 -12.73 -9.00 -2.85
CA ALA A 51 -13.16 -9.13 -4.25
C ALA A 51 -13.62 -7.78 -4.85
N ALA A 52 -14.44 -7.02 -4.11
CA ALA A 52 -14.92 -5.72 -4.55
C ALA A 52 -13.76 -4.73 -4.74
N ALA A 53 -12.80 -4.70 -3.82
CA ALA A 53 -11.60 -3.88 -3.93
C ALA A 53 -10.80 -4.25 -5.18
N ALA A 54 -10.62 -5.54 -5.47
CA ALA A 54 -9.94 -5.99 -6.69
C ALA A 54 -10.68 -5.55 -7.97
N LEU A 55 -12.00 -5.70 -8.02
CA LEU A 55 -12.79 -5.32 -9.19
C LEU A 55 -12.73 -3.82 -9.47
N VAL A 56 -12.90 -3.00 -8.42
CA VAL A 56 -12.89 -1.54 -8.55
C VAL A 56 -11.50 -1.04 -8.90
N THR A 57 -10.45 -1.52 -8.24
CA THR A 57 -9.08 -1.07 -8.55
C THR A 57 -8.61 -1.55 -9.92
N PHE A 58 -8.98 -2.76 -10.37
CA PHE A 58 -8.71 -3.22 -11.73
C PHE A 58 -9.35 -2.28 -12.76
N TYR A 59 -10.64 -1.97 -12.54
CA TYR A 59 -11.38 -1.05 -13.40
C TYR A 59 -10.76 0.35 -13.41
N SER A 60 -10.51 0.92 -12.22
CA SER A 60 -9.91 2.25 -12.05
C SER A 60 -8.53 2.36 -12.69
N TYR A 61 -7.63 1.40 -12.50
CA TYR A 61 -6.31 1.42 -13.13
C TYR A 61 -6.38 1.23 -14.64
N ASN A 62 -7.33 0.44 -15.14
CA ASN A 62 -7.55 0.35 -16.58
C ASN A 62 -8.02 1.71 -17.15
N LEU A 63 -8.96 2.39 -16.50
CA LEU A 63 -9.38 3.74 -16.90
C LEU A 63 -8.23 4.74 -16.85
N LEU A 64 -7.42 4.70 -15.79
CA LEU A 64 -6.23 5.54 -15.66
C LEU A 64 -5.27 5.32 -16.83
N SER A 65 -5.06 4.05 -17.21
CA SER A 65 -4.18 3.71 -18.32
C SER A 65 -4.67 4.24 -19.67
N LEU A 66 -6.00 4.28 -19.88
CA LEU A 66 -6.63 4.87 -21.07
C LEU A 66 -6.47 6.39 -21.09
N VAL A 67 -6.62 7.06 -19.95
CA VAL A 67 -6.37 8.50 -19.83
C VAL A 67 -4.91 8.83 -20.18
N LEU A 68 -3.96 8.07 -19.64
CA LEU A 68 -2.54 8.21 -19.94
C LEU A 68 -2.23 7.96 -21.41
N GLU A 69 -2.83 6.93 -22.00
CA GLU A 69 -2.68 6.62 -23.43
C GLU A 69 -3.21 7.76 -24.32
N HIS A 70 -4.34 8.36 -23.96
CA HIS A 70 -4.91 9.49 -24.69
C HIS A 70 -3.98 10.71 -24.71
N TYR A 71 -3.38 11.06 -23.56
CA TYR A 71 -2.41 12.15 -23.50
C TYR A 71 -1.09 11.84 -24.22
N ASP A 72 -0.63 10.58 -24.18
CA ASP A 72 0.55 10.13 -24.95
C ASP A 72 0.32 10.27 -26.46
N GLN A 73 -0.87 9.91 -26.96
CA GLN A 73 -1.25 10.10 -28.37
C GLN A 73 -1.27 11.58 -28.80
N MET A 74 -1.53 12.50 -27.88
CA MET A 74 -1.45 13.95 -28.12
C MET A 74 -0.02 14.52 -27.98
N GLY A 75 0.99 13.67 -27.82
CA GLY A 75 2.38 14.10 -27.61
C GLY A 75 2.66 14.68 -26.21
N ARG A 76 1.74 14.50 -25.25
CA ARG A 76 1.85 15.00 -23.87
C ARG A 76 2.02 13.86 -22.89
N ARG A 77 3.08 13.08 -23.06
CA ARG A 77 3.36 11.92 -22.21
C ARG A 77 3.50 12.33 -20.74
N GLN A 78 2.57 11.88 -19.91
CA GLN A 78 2.58 12.12 -18.47
C GLN A 78 3.46 11.07 -17.80
N LEU A 79 4.36 11.53 -16.92
CA LEU A 79 5.31 10.64 -16.23
C LEU A 79 4.87 10.34 -14.80
N ARG A 80 4.11 11.25 -14.18
CA ARG A 80 3.77 11.19 -12.76
C ARG A 80 2.31 11.47 -12.53
N PHE A 81 1.79 10.89 -11.46
CA PHE A 81 0.40 11.10 -11.07
C PHE A 81 0.05 12.58 -10.83
N ARG A 82 0.93 13.33 -10.14
CA ARG A 82 0.77 14.77 -9.91
C ARG A 82 0.70 15.59 -11.19
N ASP A 83 1.50 15.25 -12.20
CA ASP A 83 1.57 16.00 -13.45
C ASP A 83 0.29 15.79 -14.26
N MET A 84 -0.19 14.54 -14.31
CA MET A 84 -1.50 14.20 -14.87
C MET A 84 -2.63 14.93 -14.13
N ALA A 85 -2.62 14.95 -12.80
CA ALA A 85 -3.61 15.69 -12.01
C ALA A 85 -3.59 17.20 -12.32
N ASN A 86 -2.41 17.79 -12.53
CA ASN A 86 -2.28 19.19 -12.92
C ASN A 86 -2.88 19.44 -14.30
N GLN A 87 -2.63 18.54 -15.25
CA GLN A 87 -3.16 18.65 -16.60
C GLN A 87 -4.69 18.51 -16.68
N ILE A 88 -5.29 17.68 -15.82
CA ILE A 88 -6.73 17.34 -15.85
C ILE A 88 -7.56 18.23 -14.90
N LEU A 89 -7.15 18.34 -13.64
CA LEU A 89 -7.88 19.09 -12.61
C LEU A 89 -7.42 20.56 -12.49
N GLY A 90 -6.25 20.88 -13.03
CA GLY A 90 -5.62 22.19 -12.92
C GLY A 90 -4.65 22.32 -11.72
N PRO A 91 -3.86 23.42 -11.69
CA PRO A 91 -2.75 23.56 -10.75
C PRO A 91 -3.16 23.59 -9.28
N ARG A 92 -4.33 24.17 -8.96
CA ARG A 92 -4.82 24.30 -7.58
C ARG A 92 -5.14 22.93 -6.98
N TRP A 93 -5.92 22.11 -7.68
CA TRP A 93 -6.30 20.77 -7.24
C TRP A 93 -5.08 19.83 -7.18
N ALA A 94 -4.20 19.89 -8.18
CA ALA A 94 -2.99 19.08 -8.17
C ALA A 94 -2.07 19.40 -6.98
N ARG A 95 -1.90 20.69 -6.64
CA ARG A 95 -1.01 21.12 -5.55
C ARG A 95 -1.59 20.92 -4.17
N TYR A 96 -2.88 21.22 -3.96
CA TYR A 96 -3.47 21.27 -2.62
C TYR A 96 -4.34 20.06 -2.27
N TYR A 97 -4.72 19.23 -3.24
CA TYR A 97 -5.48 18.02 -2.99
C TYR A 97 -4.65 16.77 -3.30
N VAL A 98 -4.22 16.59 -4.56
CA VAL A 98 -3.49 15.38 -4.98
C VAL A 98 -2.10 15.30 -4.36
N GLY A 99 -1.35 16.41 -4.34
CA GLY A 99 -0.01 16.47 -3.78
C GLY A 99 0.10 16.00 -2.33
N PRO A 100 -0.70 16.55 -1.39
CA PRO A 100 -0.69 16.12 0.02
C PRO A 100 -1.07 14.65 0.19
N ILE A 101 -2.07 14.17 -0.57
CA ILE A 101 -2.50 12.77 -0.50
C ILE A 101 -1.38 11.83 -0.99
N GLN A 102 -0.75 12.15 -2.13
CA GLN A 102 0.37 11.37 -2.65
C GLN A 102 1.57 11.40 -1.68
N PHE A 103 1.89 12.56 -1.10
CA PHE A 103 2.92 12.67 -0.08
C PHE A 103 2.63 11.80 1.13
N MET A 104 1.39 11.82 1.62
CA MET A 104 0.96 11.02 2.76
C MET A 104 1.05 9.52 2.47
N VAL A 105 0.64 9.07 1.28
CA VAL A 105 0.81 7.65 0.88
C VAL A 105 2.28 7.25 0.86
N CYS A 106 3.12 8.05 0.20
CA CYS A 106 4.53 7.73 0.04
C CYS A 106 5.28 7.76 1.37
N TYR A 107 5.10 8.81 2.17
CA TYR A 107 5.76 8.94 3.46
C TYR A 107 5.17 7.99 4.50
N GLY A 108 3.85 7.75 4.47
CA GLY A 108 3.18 6.75 5.30
C GLY A 108 3.71 5.35 5.03
N ALA A 109 3.95 4.97 3.77
CA ALA A 109 4.57 3.70 3.41
C ALA A 109 6.01 3.58 3.97
N VAL A 110 6.77 4.68 4.04
CA VAL A 110 8.10 4.69 4.68
C VAL A 110 7.97 4.47 6.19
N VAL A 111 7.03 5.14 6.87
CA VAL A 111 6.76 4.93 8.31
C VAL A 111 6.36 3.47 8.58
N ALA A 112 5.40 2.95 7.81
CA ALA A 112 4.93 1.56 7.92
C ALA A 112 6.07 0.56 7.65
N GLY A 113 6.90 0.81 6.63
CA GLY A 113 8.07 0.01 6.32
C GLY A 113 9.09 0.01 7.47
N THR A 114 9.40 1.16 8.05
CA THR A 114 10.29 1.26 9.21
C THR A 114 9.74 0.51 10.42
N LEU A 115 8.43 0.59 10.67
CA LEU A 115 7.78 -0.17 11.75
C LEU A 115 7.96 -1.68 11.54
N ILE A 116 7.60 -2.20 10.37
CA ILE A 116 7.75 -3.63 10.07
C ILE A 116 9.22 -4.04 10.14
N GLY A 117 10.14 -3.22 9.63
CA GLY A 117 11.58 -3.45 9.74
C GLY A 117 12.02 -3.63 11.19
N GLY A 118 11.54 -2.76 12.09
CA GLY A 118 11.76 -2.88 13.53
C GLY A 118 11.18 -4.15 14.13
N GLN A 119 9.94 -4.52 13.77
CA GLN A 119 9.28 -5.74 14.23
C GLN A 119 10.01 -7.00 13.74
N CYS A 120 10.48 -7.01 12.49
CA CYS A 120 11.30 -8.09 11.92
C CYS A 120 12.64 -8.24 12.64
N MET A 121 13.34 -7.12 12.89
CA MET A 121 14.60 -7.13 13.65
C MET A 121 14.41 -7.68 15.06
N LYS A 122 13.34 -7.27 15.75
CA LYS A 122 12.99 -7.78 17.08
C LYS A 122 12.74 -9.30 17.04
N ALA A 123 11.99 -9.78 16.05
CA ALA A 123 11.73 -11.21 15.89
C ALA A 123 13.01 -12.02 15.65
N ILE A 124 13.92 -11.52 14.81
CA ILE A 124 15.21 -12.17 14.55
C ILE A 124 16.07 -12.17 15.82
N TYR A 125 16.14 -11.04 16.53
CA TYR A 125 16.92 -10.89 17.77
C TYR A 125 16.49 -11.90 18.84
N VAL A 126 15.17 -12.02 19.08
CA VAL A 126 14.60 -12.96 20.07
C VAL A 126 14.91 -14.43 19.72
N LEU A 127 15.12 -14.75 18.45
CA LEU A 127 15.23 -16.13 17.97
C LEU A 127 16.65 -16.62 17.63
N SER A 128 17.68 -15.76 17.72
CA SER A 128 19.03 -16.06 17.19
C SER A 128 19.93 -16.98 18.07
N ASN A 129 19.40 -17.73 19.04
CA ASN A 129 20.16 -18.75 19.81
C ASN A 129 19.53 -20.17 19.73
N PRO A 130 20.33 -21.25 19.59
CA PRO A 130 20.18 -22.17 18.45
C PRO A 130 19.78 -23.60 18.82
N GLN A 131 19.28 -24.35 17.82
CA GLN A 131 19.35 -25.82 17.59
C GLN A 131 18.14 -26.23 16.74
N GLY A 132 18.33 -26.45 15.43
CA GLY A 132 17.27 -27.01 14.59
C GLY A 132 17.57 -27.01 13.10
N THR A 133 17.20 -28.11 12.44
CA THR A 133 17.42 -28.40 11.01
C THR A 133 16.33 -27.78 10.11
N LEU A 134 16.71 -27.38 8.89
CA LEU A 134 15.92 -26.52 7.97
C LEU A 134 14.96 -27.28 7.03
N LYS A 135 13.77 -26.71 6.75
CA LYS A 135 12.87 -27.09 5.63
C LYS A 135 11.95 -25.94 5.17
N LEU A 136 12.07 -25.45 3.94
CA LEU A 136 11.41 -24.25 3.36
C LEU A 136 9.85 -24.29 3.31
N ALA A 137 9.16 -23.18 3.59
CA ALA A 137 7.70 -22.97 3.45
C ALA A 137 7.37 -21.47 3.26
N CYS A 138 6.18 -21.12 2.75
CA CYS A 138 5.67 -19.75 2.60
C CYS A 138 4.70 -19.35 3.74
N ALA A 139 4.41 -18.06 3.96
CA ALA A 139 3.53 -17.59 5.06
C ALA A 139 2.11 -18.18 5.01
N ALA A 140 1.53 -18.31 3.82
CA ALA A 140 0.24 -19.00 3.68
C ALA A 140 0.34 -20.48 4.03
N ALA A 141 1.40 -21.18 3.59
CA ALA A 141 1.62 -22.59 3.96
C ALA A 141 1.88 -22.77 5.46
N ALA A 142 2.59 -21.82 6.10
CA ALA A 142 2.78 -21.80 7.55
C ALA A 142 1.46 -21.60 8.30
N ALA A 143 0.63 -20.65 7.85
CA ALA A 143 -0.71 -20.44 8.39
C ALA A 143 -1.58 -21.70 8.20
N VAL A 144 -1.56 -22.32 7.01
CA VAL A 144 -2.28 -23.58 6.77
C VAL A 144 -1.78 -24.69 7.68
N HIS A 145 -0.46 -24.86 7.83
CA HIS A 145 0.11 -25.86 8.71
C HIS A 145 -0.34 -25.69 10.15
N ILE A 146 -0.28 -24.46 10.68
CA ILE A 146 -0.79 -24.12 12.02
C ILE A 146 -2.29 -24.37 12.12
N GLY A 147 -3.05 -23.99 11.09
CA GLY A 147 -4.48 -24.21 11.05
C GLY A 147 -4.84 -25.70 11.14
N ILE A 148 -4.01 -26.60 10.62
CA ILE A 148 -4.22 -28.05 10.74
C ILE A 148 -3.67 -28.60 12.06
N SER A 149 -2.53 -28.10 12.54
CA SER A 149 -1.78 -28.69 13.66
C SER A 149 -2.13 -28.12 15.04
N SER A 150 -2.71 -26.92 15.11
CA SER A 150 -3.02 -26.26 16.38
C SER A 150 -4.27 -26.85 17.03
N SER A 151 -4.16 -27.19 18.32
CA SER A 151 -5.29 -27.59 19.18
C SER A 151 -5.98 -26.41 19.87
N LYS A 152 -5.51 -25.17 19.67
CA LYS A 152 -6.16 -23.98 20.26
C LYS A 152 -7.52 -23.75 19.60
N PRO A 153 -8.60 -23.46 20.37
CA PRO A 153 -9.89 -23.12 19.80
C PRO A 153 -9.79 -21.86 18.94
N LYS A 154 -10.47 -21.86 17.80
CA LYS A 154 -10.47 -20.77 16.83
C LYS A 154 -11.84 -20.13 16.82
N GLU A 155 -11.92 -18.89 17.24
CA GLU A 155 -13.16 -18.12 17.19
C GLU A 155 -13.18 -17.24 15.94
N TYR A 156 -14.37 -17.12 15.35
CA TYR A 156 -14.62 -16.29 14.17
C TYR A 156 -15.73 -15.26 14.45
N SER A 157 -15.92 -14.93 15.73
CA SER A 157 -16.81 -13.87 16.18
C SER A 157 -16.24 -12.51 15.78
N LEU A 158 -17.13 -11.56 15.47
CA LEU A 158 -16.70 -10.20 15.16
C LEU A 158 -16.31 -9.50 16.47
N PRO A 159 -15.11 -8.89 16.55
CA PRO A 159 -14.67 -8.17 17.73
C PRO A 159 -15.51 -6.90 17.94
N GLY A 160 -15.75 -6.57 19.21
CA GLY A 160 -16.54 -5.41 19.64
C GLY A 160 -17.92 -5.79 20.16
N ASP A 161 -18.17 -5.45 21.43
CA ASP A 161 -19.44 -5.73 22.11
C ASP A 161 -20.56 -4.77 21.64
N SER A 162 -20.20 -3.57 21.17
CA SER A 162 -21.14 -2.56 20.69
C SER A 162 -21.29 -2.55 19.16
N THR A 163 -22.51 -2.29 18.69
CA THR A 163 -22.80 -2.12 17.25
C THR A 163 -21.95 -1.03 16.61
N GLU A 164 -21.71 0.07 17.33
CA GLU A 164 -20.85 1.17 16.89
C GLU A 164 -19.40 0.69 16.65
N GLY A 165 -18.84 -0.07 17.58
CA GLY A 165 -17.48 -0.61 17.46
C GLY A 165 -17.33 -1.50 16.23
N ARG A 166 -18.33 -2.37 15.97
CA ARG A 166 -18.35 -3.23 14.78
C ARG A 166 -18.42 -2.43 13.48
N LEU A 167 -19.28 -1.41 13.43
CA LEU A 167 -19.41 -0.56 12.24
C LEU A 167 -18.09 0.16 11.91
N PHE A 168 -17.46 0.79 12.91
CA PHE A 168 -16.15 1.42 12.69
C PHE A 168 -15.08 0.39 12.31
N GLY A 169 -15.07 -0.79 12.94
CA GLY A 169 -14.19 -1.90 12.57
C GLY A 169 -14.31 -2.30 11.10
N MET A 170 -15.54 -2.40 10.57
CA MET A 170 -15.76 -2.71 9.16
C MET A 170 -15.13 -1.67 8.21
N PHE A 171 -15.33 -0.37 8.47
CA PHE A 171 -14.75 0.67 7.63
C PHE A 171 -13.22 0.74 7.77
N ASN A 172 -12.70 0.49 8.96
CA ASN A 172 -11.26 0.36 9.19
C ASN A 172 -10.66 -0.77 8.34
N ALA A 173 -11.34 -1.92 8.30
CA ALA A 173 -10.93 -3.07 7.49
C ALA A 173 -10.97 -2.80 5.99
N ILE A 174 -12.00 -2.09 5.50
CA ILE A 174 -12.09 -1.68 4.10
C ILE A 174 -10.88 -0.78 3.73
N ALA A 175 -10.47 0.12 4.63
CA ALA A 175 -9.28 0.92 4.40
C ALA A 175 -7.99 0.10 4.39
N ILE A 176 -7.84 -0.89 5.29
CA ILE A 176 -6.69 -1.82 5.27
C ILE A 176 -6.64 -2.56 3.93
N ILE A 177 -7.78 -3.06 3.45
CA ILE A 177 -7.88 -3.74 2.15
C ILE A 177 -7.53 -2.77 1.01
N ALA A 178 -8.01 -1.52 1.06
CA ALA A 178 -7.68 -0.51 0.05
C ALA A 178 -6.17 -0.26 -0.02
N THR A 179 -5.47 -0.27 1.12
CA THR A 179 -4.01 -0.16 1.18
C THR A 179 -3.29 -1.32 0.52
N ALA A 180 -3.84 -2.54 0.61
CA ALA A 180 -3.25 -3.69 -0.06
C ALA A 180 -3.36 -3.61 -1.59
N TYR A 181 -4.43 -3.04 -2.14
CA TYR A 181 -4.62 -2.89 -3.59
C TYR A 181 -4.03 -1.60 -4.19
N GLY A 182 -3.58 -0.68 -3.33
CA GLY A 182 -3.12 0.64 -3.74
C GLY A 182 -1.87 0.63 -4.62
N ASN A 183 -1.84 1.48 -5.64
CA ASN A 183 -0.71 1.69 -6.53
C ASN A 183 -0.64 3.14 -7.05
N GLY A 184 0.13 3.97 -6.36
CA GLY A 184 0.38 5.35 -6.78
C GLY A 184 1.34 5.50 -7.97
N MET A 185 1.85 4.41 -8.55
CA MET A 185 2.95 4.41 -9.53
C MET A 185 2.52 3.97 -10.96
N ILE A 186 1.21 3.85 -11.22
CA ILE A 186 0.69 3.45 -12.54
C ILE A 186 1.22 4.35 -13.68
N PRO A 187 1.19 5.70 -13.57
CA PRO A 187 1.74 6.58 -14.60
C PRO A 187 3.23 6.34 -14.89
N GLU A 188 4.02 6.18 -13.84
CA GLU A 188 5.45 5.93 -13.89
C GLU A 188 5.74 4.60 -14.58
N ILE A 189 4.99 3.54 -14.25
CA ILE A 189 5.12 2.22 -14.89
C ILE A 189 4.75 2.30 -16.36
N GLN A 190 3.63 2.95 -16.72
CA GLN A 190 3.19 3.12 -18.10
C GLN A 190 4.19 3.94 -18.93
N ALA A 191 4.87 4.91 -18.32
CA ALA A 191 5.92 5.68 -18.95
C ALA A 191 7.14 4.83 -19.37
N THR A 192 7.34 3.65 -18.77
CA THR A 192 8.42 2.71 -19.16
C THR A 192 8.05 1.75 -20.28
N VAL A 193 6.78 1.74 -20.73
CA VAL A 193 6.30 0.85 -21.79
C VAL A 193 6.60 1.41 -23.18
N ALA A 194 7.15 0.58 -24.06
CA ALA A 194 7.53 0.97 -25.42
C ALA A 194 6.30 1.30 -26.26
N ALA A 195 6.42 2.33 -27.11
CA ALA A 195 5.36 2.69 -28.06
C ALA A 195 5.12 1.57 -29.10
N PRO A 196 3.88 1.38 -29.59
CA PRO A 196 2.63 1.94 -29.07
C PRO A 196 2.26 1.31 -27.71
N VAL A 197 1.75 2.11 -26.78
CA VAL A 197 1.33 1.64 -25.43
C VAL A 197 -0.02 0.92 -25.46
N LYS A 198 -0.83 1.17 -26.50
CA LYS A 198 -2.19 0.67 -26.67
C LYS A 198 -2.35 -0.81 -26.34
N GLY A 199 -3.21 -1.10 -25.37
CA GLY A 199 -3.56 -2.46 -24.94
C GLY A 199 -2.46 -3.22 -24.17
N LYS A 200 -1.20 -2.74 -24.14
CA LYS A 200 -0.12 -3.38 -23.37
C LYS A 200 -0.36 -3.27 -21.87
N MET A 201 -0.86 -2.12 -21.40
CA MET A 201 -1.21 -1.91 -20.00
C MET A 201 -2.32 -2.85 -19.53
N LEU A 202 -3.40 -3.01 -20.31
CA LEU A 202 -4.48 -3.93 -19.98
C LEU A 202 -3.97 -5.38 -19.84
N LYS A 203 -3.13 -5.86 -20.76
CA LYS A 203 -2.52 -7.20 -20.64
C LYS A 203 -1.66 -7.33 -19.38
N GLY A 204 -0.88 -6.30 -19.05
CA GLY A 204 -0.11 -6.23 -17.82
C GLY A 204 -1.00 -6.28 -16.57
N LEU A 205 -2.09 -5.51 -16.55
CA LEU A 205 -3.08 -5.51 -15.48
C LEU A 205 -3.74 -6.88 -15.32
N CYS A 206 -4.10 -7.58 -16.40
CA CYS A 206 -4.68 -8.92 -16.30
C CYS A 206 -3.73 -9.92 -15.62
N VAL A 207 -2.45 -9.93 -16.02
CA VAL A 207 -1.43 -10.80 -15.37
C VAL A 207 -1.26 -10.41 -13.90
N CYS A 208 -1.16 -9.11 -13.65
CA CYS A 208 -1.00 -8.56 -12.30
C CYS A 208 -2.15 -8.97 -11.37
N TYR A 209 -3.40 -8.80 -11.79
CA TYR A 209 -4.56 -9.15 -10.98
C TYR A 209 -4.76 -10.66 -10.83
N ALA A 210 -4.35 -11.48 -11.80
CA ALA A 210 -4.31 -12.92 -11.61
C ALA A 210 -3.38 -13.31 -10.44
N VAL A 211 -2.19 -12.70 -10.37
CA VAL A 211 -1.24 -12.95 -9.27
C VAL A 211 -1.73 -12.35 -7.96
N ILE A 212 -2.25 -11.12 -7.96
CA ILE A 212 -2.76 -10.46 -6.76
C ILE A 212 -3.94 -11.23 -6.18
N LEU A 213 -4.92 -11.64 -6.99
CA LEU A 213 -6.06 -12.43 -6.50
C LEU A 213 -5.59 -13.73 -5.85
N ALA A 214 -4.67 -14.46 -6.52
CA ALA A 214 -4.13 -15.70 -5.95
C ALA A 214 -3.40 -15.45 -4.61
N THR A 215 -2.57 -14.42 -4.53
CA THR A 215 -1.74 -14.14 -3.35
C THR A 215 -2.53 -13.52 -2.20
N PHE A 216 -3.41 -12.56 -2.47
CA PHE A 216 -4.16 -11.81 -1.46
C PHE A 216 -5.23 -12.68 -0.80
N PHE A 217 -5.98 -13.44 -1.60
CA PHE A 217 -6.93 -14.42 -1.05
C PHE A 217 -6.19 -15.51 -0.29
N SER A 218 -5.06 -16.01 -0.81
CA SER A 218 -4.26 -17.02 -0.10
C SER A 218 -3.83 -16.53 1.28
N VAL A 219 -3.21 -15.34 1.38
CA VAL A 219 -2.75 -14.80 2.68
C VAL A 219 -3.93 -14.45 3.59
N GLY A 220 -4.94 -13.73 3.09
CA GLY A 220 -6.11 -13.32 3.87
C GLY A 220 -6.90 -14.49 4.43
N ILE A 221 -7.27 -15.45 3.57
CA ILE A 221 -8.05 -16.64 3.96
C ILE A 221 -7.22 -17.55 4.86
N SER A 222 -5.98 -17.90 4.48
CA SER A 222 -5.19 -18.84 5.29
C SER A 222 -4.82 -18.27 6.65
N GLY A 223 -4.46 -16.98 6.71
CA GLY A 223 -4.15 -16.31 7.96
C GLY A 223 -5.37 -16.21 8.88
N TYR A 224 -6.51 -15.77 8.35
CA TYR A 224 -7.73 -15.70 9.15
C TYR A 224 -8.24 -17.08 9.55
N TRP A 225 -8.15 -18.08 8.67
CA TRP A 225 -8.46 -19.45 9.03
C TRP A 225 -7.58 -20.01 10.14
N ALA A 226 -6.28 -19.68 10.13
CA ALA A 226 -5.33 -20.17 11.12
C ALA A 226 -5.51 -19.51 12.48
N PHE A 227 -5.75 -18.19 12.51
CA PHE A 227 -5.69 -17.39 13.73
C PHE A 227 -7.05 -16.87 14.22
N GLY A 228 -8.11 -16.92 13.40
CA GLY A 228 -9.42 -16.42 13.77
C GLY A 228 -9.39 -14.94 14.17
N ASP A 229 -10.14 -14.59 15.20
CA ASP A 229 -10.16 -13.29 15.87
C ASP A 229 -8.81 -12.84 16.46
N LEU A 230 -7.86 -13.78 16.67
CA LEU A 230 -6.51 -13.48 17.18
C LEU A 230 -5.52 -13.02 16.09
N ALA A 231 -5.93 -12.93 14.82
CA ALA A 231 -5.04 -12.46 13.75
C ALA A 231 -4.60 -11.00 14.03
N GLN A 232 -3.28 -10.79 14.12
CA GLN A 232 -2.70 -9.49 14.46
C GLN A 232 -2.53 -8.63 13.21
N GLY A 233 -2.43 -7.31 13.40
CA GLY A 233 -2.20 -6.34 12.32
C GLY A 233 -1.02 -6.67 11.41
N LEU A 234 0.01 -7.36 11.92
CA LEU A 234 1.05 -8.01 11.15
C LEU A 234 0.98 -9.53 11.37
N VAL A 235 0.59 -10.30 10.36
CA VAL A 235 0.46 -11.77 10.48
C VAL A 235 1.77 -12.47 10.86
N LEU A 236 2.93 -11.88 10.54
CA LEU A 236 4.22 -12.45 10.95
C LEU A 236 4.39 -12.49 12.47
N SER A 237 3.75 -11.57 13.19
CA SER A 237 3.75 -11.54 14.65
C SER A 237 2.97 -12.70 15.25
N ASN A 238 1.92 -13.19 14.58
CA ASN A 238 1.18 -14.38 15.01
C ASN A 238 2.03 -15.67 15.02
N PHE A 239 3.12 -15.72 14.23
CA PHE A 239 4.02 -16.88 14.20
C PHE A 239 4.96 -16.97 15.41
N VAL A 240 4.98 -15.96 16.28
CA VAL A 240 5.79 -15.91 17.50
C VAL A 240 4.89 -15.66 18.71
N ASP A 241 4.67 -16.69 19.52
CA ASP A 241 3.86 -16.63 20.74
C ASP A 241 4.79 -16.56 21.96
N ASN A 242 4.73 -15.46 22.74
CA ASN A 242 5.57 -15.24 23.93
C ASN A 242 7.08 -15.50 23.71
N GLY A 243 7.61 -15.06 22.56
CA GLY A 243 9.01 -15.25 22.18
C GLY A 243 9.37 -16.66 21.70
N ARG A 244 8.40 -17.56 21.61
CA ARG A 244 8.58 -18.91 21.04
C ARG A 244 7.88 -18.99 19.69
N PRO A 245 8.57 -19.45 18.63
CA PRO A 245 7.94 -19.58 17.34
C PRO A 245 7.06 -20.83 17.32
N ILE A 246 5.83 -20.69 16.84
CA ILE A 246 4.87 -21.80 16.68
C ILE A 246 5.06 -22.57 15.36
N VAL A 247 5.99 -22.10 14.54
CA VAL A 247 6.45 -22.70 13.28
C VAL A 247 7.96 -22.89 13.35
N PRO A 248 8.58 -23.67 12.45
CA PRO A 248 10.02 -23.88 12.47
C PRO A 248 10.80 -22.55 12.54
N ARG A 249 11.79 -22.46 13.43
CA ARG A 249 12.55 -21.21 13.68
C ARG A 249 13.08 -20.57 12.40
N TRP A 250 13.65 -21.39 11.51
CA TRP A 250 14.20 -20.93 10.24
C TRP A 250 13.15 -20.20 9.39
N PHE A 251 11.87 -20.61 9.45
CA PHE A 251 10.77 -20.02 8.68
C PHE A 251 10.55 -18.57 9.11
N VAL A 252 10.51 -18.34 10.42
CA VAL A 252 10.36 -16.99 10.99
C VAL A 252 11.57 -16.15 10.63
N LEU A 253 12.80 -16.67 10.79
CA LEU A 253 14.02 -15.95 10.44
C LEU A 253 14.08 -15.59 8.94
N MET A 254 13.79 -16.54 8.05
CA MET A 254 13.78 -16.31 6.60
C MET A 254 12.72 -15.29 6.21
N THR A 255 11.48 -15.45 6.69
CA THR A 255 10.38 -14.57 6.28
C THR A 255 10.61 -13.14 6.78
N ASN A 256 11.08 -12.96 8.02
CA ASN A 256 11.44 -11.64 8.54
C ASN A 256 12.65 -11.06 7.78
N GLY A 257 13.66 -11.87 7.45
CA GLY A 257 14.82 -11.45 6.65
C GLY A 257 14.46 -11.00 5.23
N PHE A 258 13.62 -11.76 4.52
CA PHE A 258 13.12 -11.37 3.20
C PHE A 258 12.21 -10.14 3.27
N THR A 259 11.39 -10.03 4.32
CA THR A 259 10.56 -8.84 4.54
C THR A 259 11.44 -7.60 4.75
N MET A 260 12.52 -7.70 5.54
CA MET A 260 13.49 -6.61 5.69
C MET A 260 14.19 -6.25 4.38
N LEU A 261 14.62 -7.26 3.60
CA LEU A 261 15.25 -7.04 2.30
C LEU A 261 14.29 -6.29 1.36
N GLN A 262 13.03 -6.74 1.28
CA GLN A 262 12.01 -6.08 0.47
C GLN A 262 11.78 -4.64 0.93
N ILE A 263 11.59 -4.41 2.24
CA ILE A 263 11.34 -3.08 2.80
C ILE A 263 12.49 -2.12 2.52
N SER A 264 13.75 -2.59 2.56
CA SER A 264 14.89 -1.72 2.26
C SER A 264 14.86 -1.18 0.83
N ALA A 265 14.43 -1.98 -0.15
CA ALA A 265 14.22 -1.52 -1.53
C ALA A 265 13.00 -0.59 -1.65
N VAL A 266 11.88 -0.98 -1.02
CA VAL A 266 10.61 -0.24 -1.07
C VAL A 266 10.72 1.14 -0.43
N ALA A 267 11.36 1.24 0.74
CA ALA A 267 11.52 2.50 1.48
C ALA A 267 12.27 3.55 0.65
N VAL A 268 13.30 3.15 -0.10
CA VAL A 268 14.05 4.08 -0.95
C VAL A 268 13.18 4.63 -2.08
N VAL A 269 12.37 3.79 -2.73
CA VAL A 269 11.47 4.21 -3.82
C VAL A 269 10.38 5.14 -3.30
N TYR A 270 9.70 4.76 -2.22
CA TYR A 270 8.64 5.59 -1.65
C TYR A 270 9.14 6.90 -1.00
N LEU A 271 10.42 6.98 -0.62
CA LEU A 271 11.01 8.24 -0.16
C LEU A 271 11.38 9.20 -1.31
N GLN A 272 11.43 8.73 -2.57
CA GLN A 272 11.80 9.59 -3.71
C GLN A 272 10.89 10.81 -3.89
N PRO A 273 9.54 10.69 -3.90
CA PRO A 273 8.67 11.85 -4.04
C PRO A 273 8.84 12.87 -2.91
N THR A 274 9.01 12.39 -1.67
CA THR A 274 9.31 13.22 -0.50
C THR A 274 10.62 13.97 -0.67
N ASN A 275 11.68 13.27 -1.06
CA ASN A 275 13.01 13.85 -1.27
C ASN A 275 13.00 14.87 -2.41
N GLU A 276 12.25 14.62 -3.49
CA GLU A 276 12.13 15.58 -4.59
C GLU A 276 11.48 16.89 -4.11
N VAL A 277 10.43 16.82 -3.30
CA VAL A 277 9.76 18.00 -2.74
C VAL A 277 10.69 18.76 -1.78
N LEU A 278 11.37 18.05 -0.88
CA LEU A 278 12.30 18.65 0.08
C LEU A 278 13.50 19.29 -0.64
N GLU A 279 14.11 18.59 -1.59
CA GLU A 279 15.23 19.12 -2.38
C GLU A 279 14.82 20.28 -3.27
N GLY A 280 13.61 20.26 -3.85
CA GLY A 280 13.07 21.40 -4.59
C GLY A 280 12.80 22.63 -3.70
N THR A 281 12.58 22.42 -2.41
CA THR A 281 12.32 23.51 -1.44
C THR A 281 13.61 24.10 -0.87
N PHE A 282 14.59 23.25 -0.53
CA PHE A 282 15.82 23.67 0.15
C PHE A 282 17.04 23.80 -0.77
N GLY A 283 16.99 23.24 -1.97
CA GLY A 283 18.06 23.30 -2.95
C GLY A 283 18.09 24.64 -3.70
N ASP A 284 19.28 25.04 -4.13
CA ASP A 284 19.50 26.18 -5.02
C ASP A 284 19.68 25.68 -6.46
N PRO A 285 18.75 26.00 -7.39
CA PRO A 285 18.84 25.62 -8.79
C PRO A 285 20.04 26.24 -9.54
N LYS A 286 20.61 27.34 -9.03
CA LYS A 286 21.75 28.02 -9.65
C LYS A 286 23.10 27.40 -9.27
N SER A 287 23.12 26.59 -8.21
CA SER A 287 24.31 25.94 -7.69
C SER A 287 24.48 24.53 -8.28
N LYS A 288 25.72 24.05 -8.43
CA LYS A 288 26.00 22.68 -8.93
C LYS A 288 25.34 21.62 -8.03
N GLN A 289 24.88 20.51 -8.61
CA GLN A 289 24.17 19.42 -7.91
C GLN A 289 24.94 18.82 -6.72
N PHE A 290 26.28 18.77 -6.83
CA PHE A 290 27.18 18.23 -5.80
C PHE A 290 27.94 19.32 -5.02
N SER A 291 27.53 20.59 -5.15
CA SER A 291 28.09 21.67 -4.33
C SER A 291 27.64 21.53 -2.87
N ALA A 292 28.47 21.98 -1.92
CA ALA A 292 28.11 21.98 -0.50
C ALA A 292 26.75 22.66 -0.23
N ARG A 293 26.43 23.72 -0.99
CA ARG A 293 25.14 24.44 -0.92
C ARG A 293 23.92 23.54 -1.15
N ASN A 294 24.04 22.52 -2.00
CA ASN A 294 22.96 21.58 -2.32
C ASN A 294 23.10 20.24 -1.58
N VAL A 295 24.33 19.78 -1.30
CA VAL A 295 24.58 18.51 -0.62
C VAL A 295 24.21 18.58 0.86
N VAL A 296 24.58 19.66 1.57
CA VAL A 296 24.28 19.81 3.00
C VAL A 296 22.76 19.79 3.29
N PRO A 297 21.93 20.65 2.67
CA PRO A 297 20.48 20.60 2.92
C PRO A 297 19.85 19.29 2.43
N ARG A 298 20.36 18.66 1.37
CA ARG A 298 19.92 17.33 0.92
C ARG A 298 20.16 16.27 2.00
N VAL A 299 21.38 16.19 2.55
CA VAL A 299 21.71 15.22 3.61
C VAL A 299 20.88 15.50 4.85
N LEU A 300 20.79 16.76 5.29
CA LEU A 300 20.01 17.13 6.48
C LEU A 300 18.52 16.80 6.32
N SER A 301 17.89 17.21 5.22
CA SER A 301 16.46 16.97 4.98
C SER A 301 16.13 15.48 4.85
N ARG A 302 16.97 14.71 4.15
CA ARG A 302 16.81 13.24 4.03
C ARG A 302 16.97 12.55 5.38
N SER A 303 18.02 12.86 6.13
CA SER A 303 18.26 12.28 7.46
C SER A 303 17.13 12.63 8.43
N LEU A 304 16.70 13.90 8.47
CA LEU A 304 15.58 14.34 9.30
C LEU A 304 14.29 13.60 8.94
N SER A 305 14.01 13.42 7.65
CA SER A 305 12.82 12.69 7.19
C SER A 305 12.80 11.24 7.67
N VAL A 306 13.95 10.56 7.66
CA VAL A 306 14.07 9.18 8.16
C VAL A 306 13.95 9.14 9.69
N VAL A 307 14.56 10.10 10.39
CA VAL A 307 14.44 10.20 11.86
C VAL A 307 12.98 10.39 12.26
N VAL A 308 12.27 11.33 11.65
CA VAL A 308 10.84 11.56 11.92
C VAL A 308 10.02 10.31 11.62
N ALA A 309 10.27 9.63 10.51
CA ALA A 309 9.54 8.41 10.17
C ALA A 309 9.78 7.29 11.21
N THR A 310 11.02 7.18 11.70
CA THR A 310 11.41 6.21 12.73
C THR A 310 10.77 6.53 14.08
N VAL A 311 10.72 7.81 14.46
CA VAL A 311 10.04 8.25 15.68
C VAL A 311 8.55 7.93 15.61
N ILE A 312 7.88 8.27 14.51
CA ILE A 312 6.45 7.95 14.34
C ILE A 312 6.22 6.44 14.42
N ALA A 313 7.05 5.64 13.74
CA ALA A 313 6.97 4.18 13.77
C ALA A 313 7.16 3.61 15.20
N ALA A 314 8.06 4.20 15.99
CA ALA A 314 8.29 3.80 17.38
C ALA A 314 7.14 4.22 18.33
N MET A 315 6.52 5.38 18.06
CA MET A 315 5.42 5.90 18.88
C MET A 315 4.09 5.18 18.63
N LEU A 316 3.84 4.73 17.40
CA LEU A 316 2.58 4.11 16.98
C LEU A 316 2.84 2.74 16.31
N PRO A 317 3.21 1.70 17.07
CA PRO A 317 3.64 0.42 16.48
C PRO A 317 2.48 -0.49 16.02
N PHE A 318 1.38 0.10 15.53
CA PHE A 318 0.17 -0.60 15.12
C PHE A 318 0.11 -0.69 13.60
N PHE A 319 0.72 -1.73 13.03
CA PHE A 319 0.85 -1.85 11.57
C PHE A 319 -0.50 -1.87 10.84
N GLY A 320 -1.51 -2.55 11.41
CA GLY A 320 -2.87 -2.56 10.88
C GLY A 320 -3.50 -1.17 10.82
N ASP A 321 -3.38 -0.38 11.88
CA ASP A 321 -3.96 0.96 11.95
C ASP A 321 -3.23 1.96 11.05
N ILE A 322 -1.90 1.87 10.94
CA ILE A 322 -1.14 2.67 9.97
C ILE A 322 -1.63 2.37 8.56
N ASN A 323 -1.82 1.09 8.21
CA ASN A 323 -2.38 0.73 6.91
C ASN A 323 -3.79 1.26 6.73
N ALA A 324 -4.64 1.23 7.76
CA ALA A 324 -5.98 1.82 7.66
C ALA A 324 -5.93 3.34 7.38
N ILE A 325 -5.05 4.08 8.04
CA ILE A 325 -4.88 5.52 7.78
C ILE A 325 -4.40 5.78 6.35
N ILE A 326 -3.38 5.05 5.89
CA ILE A 326 -2.85 5.17 4.52
C ILE A 326 -3.96 4.85 3.49
N GLY A 327 -4.79 3.86 3.77
CA GLY A 327 -5.87 3.46 2.88
C GLY A 327 -6.98 4.49 2.81
N ALA A 328 -7.45 4.95 3.96
CA ALA A 328 -8.57 5.86 4.07
C ALA A 328 -8.26 7.24 3.49
N PHE A 329 -7.13 7.83 3.88
CA PHE A 329 -6.75 9.18 3.43
C PHE A 329 -6.00 9.18 2.11
N GLY A 330 -5.42 8.05 1.71
CA GLY A 330 -4.47 7.94 0.63
C GLY A 330 -5.02 7.19 -0.56
N PHE A 331 -5.06 5.87 -0.46
CA PHE A 331 -5.38 5.00 -1.59
C PHE A 331 -6.85 5.05 -2.01
N ILE A 332 -7.82 5.20 -1.10
CA ILE A 332 -9.23 5.38 -1.50
C ILE A 332 -9.39 6.62 -2.41
N PRO A 333 -8.93 7.83 -2.02
CA PRO A 333 -8.90 8.97 -2.94
C PRO A 333 -8.11 8.73 -4.22
N LEU A 334 -6.86 8.26 -4.13
CA LEU A 334 -5.96 8.21 -5.29
C LEU A 334 -6.34 7.13 -6.31
N ASP A 335 -6.78 5.96 -5.85
CA ASP A 335 -6.84 4.75 -6.68
C ASP A 335 -8.27 4.29 -6.94
N PHE A 336 -9.21 4.63 -6.06
CA PHE A 336 -10.62 4.31 -6.27
C PHE A 336 -11.38 5.49 -6.89
N ILE A 337 -11.13 6.71 -6.43
CA ILE A 337 -11.92 7.90 -6.79
C ILE A 337 -11.32 8.67 -7.97
N LEU A 338 -10.05 9.07 -7.87
CA LEU A 338 -9.44 9.93 -8.90
C LEU A 338 -9.41 9.32 -10.30
N PRO A 339 -9.19 8.01 -10.52
CA PRO A 339 -9.12 7.46 -11.87
C PRO A 339 -10.45 7.54 -12.63
N VAL A 340 -11.58 7.26 -11.96
CA VAL A 340 -12.92 7.39 -12.56
C VAL A 340 -13.27 8.86 -12.82
N VAL A 341 -12.81 9.79 -11.96
CA VAL A 341 -12.97 11.24 -12.16
C VAL A 341 -12.14 11.72 -13.34
N PHE A 342 -10.86 11.33 -13.42
CA PHE A 342 -9.97 11.68 -14.53
C PHE A 342 -10.53 11.18 -15.86
N TYR A 343 -11.01 9.94 -15.91
CA TYR A 343 -11.63 9.41 -17.11
C TYR A 343 -12.84 10.24 -17.56
N ASN A 344 -13.75 10.56 -16.63
CA ASN A 344 -14.94 11.35 -16.95
C ASN A 344 -14.59 12.78 -17.40
N MET A 345 -13.56 13.40 -16.83
CA MET A 345 -13.13 14.74 -17.21
C MET A 345 -12.38 14.78 -18.55
N THR A 346 -11.58 13.76 -18.84
CA THR A 346 -10.82 13.64 -20.09
C THR A 346 -11.71 13.26 -21.27
N PHE A 347 -12.51 12.20 -21.14
CA PHE A 347 -13.29 11.66 -22.27
C PHE A 347 -14.72 12.20 -22.36
N LYS A 348 -15.24 12.82 -21.27
CA LYS A 348 -16.60 13.40 -21.21
C LYS A 348 -17.68 12.45 -21.78
N PRO A 349 -17.79 11.21 -21.27
CA PRO A 349 -18.77 10.26 -21.76
C PRO A 349 -20.19 10.83 -21.62
N SER A 350 -21.07 10.47 -22.56
CA SER A 350 -22.48 10.91 -22.52
C SER A 350 -23.15 10.53 -21.20
N LYS A 351 -23.99 11.42 -20.65
CA LYS A 351 -24.77 11.17 -19.42
C LYS A 351 -25.77 10.02 -19.55
N ARG A 352 -26.03 9.55 -20.78
CA ARG A 352 -26.84 8.35 -21.05
C ARG A 352 -26.02 7.05 -21.05
N SER A 353 -24.68 7.15 -21.02
CA SER A 353 -23.80 5.99 -21.04
C SER A 353 -23.73 5.32 -19.66
N LEU A 354 -23.73 3.99 -19.65
CA LEU A 354 -23.49 3.19 -18.44
C LEU A 354 -22.13 3.52 -17.81
N VAL A 355 -21.11 3.84 -18.61
CA VAL A 355 -19.77 4.18 -18.11
C VAL A 355 -19.79 5.44 -17.25
N PHE A 356 -20.58 6.45 -17.65
CA PHE A 356 -20.71 7.68 -16.87
C PHE A 356 -21.31 7.38 -15.49
N TRP A 357 -22.42 6.64 -15.45
CA TRP A 357 -23.10 6.28 -14.20
C TRP A 357 -22.26 5.37 -13.31
N LEU A 358 -21.56 4.39 -13.89
CA LEU A 358 -20.65 3.52 -13.15
C LEU A 358 -19.52 4.34 -12.49
N ASN A 359 -18.85 5.20 -13.25
CA ASN A 359 -17.79 6.06 -12.75
C ASN A 359 -18.28 7.02 -11.66
N SER A 360 -19.43 7.66 -11.87
CA SER A 360 -20.04 8.54 -10.88
C SER A 360 -20.44 7.79 -9.61
N SER A 361 -20.95 6.57 -9.72
CA SER A 361 -21.33 5.74 -8.57
C SER A 361 -20.10 5.34 -7.76
N ILE A 362 -19.02 4.89 -8.42
CA ILE A 362 -17.75 4.57 -7.76
C ILE A 362 -17.22 5.81 -7.03
N ALA A 363 -17.18 6.96 -7.70
CA ALA A 363 -16.69 8.19 -7.08
C ALA A 363 -17.49 8.57 -5.82
N VAL A 364 -18.82 8.52 -5.87
CA VAL A 364 -19.68 8.89 -4.73
C VAL A 364 -19.57 7.86 -3.59
N VAL A 365 -19.69 6.57 -3.90
CA VAL A 365 -19.67 5.50 -2.89
C VAL A 365 -18.32 5.45 -2.18
N PHE A 366 -17.21 5.47 -2.93
CA PHE A 366 -15.88 5.44 -2.30
C PHE A 366 -15.53 6.76 -1.61
N SER A 367 -16.10 7.90 -2.01
CA SER A 367 -15.96 9.14 -1.24
C SER A 367 -16.64 9.04 0.12
N ALA A 368 -17.85 8.48 0.16
CA ALA A 368 -18.57 8.25 1.41
C ALA A 368 -17.85 7.21 2.31
N ILE A 369 -17.45 6.08 1.73
CA ILE A 369 -16.67 5.05 2.43
C ILE A 369 -15.36 5.64 2.95
N GLY A 370 -14.61 6.40 2.12
CA GLY A 370 -13.34 7.01 2.50
C GLY A 370 -13.48 7.98 3.66
N ALA A 371 -14.54 8.80 3.68
CA ALA A 371 -14.80 9.73 4.79
C ALA A 371 -15.08 8.98 6.11
N VAL A 372 -15.92 7.95 6.09
CA VAL A 372 -16.22 7.15 7.29
C VAL A 372 -15.01 6.33 7.72
N ALA A 373 -14.26 5.76 6.77
CA ALA A 373 -13.06 5.00 7.04
C ALA A 373 -11.93 5.86 7.62
N ALA A 374 -11.83 7.13 7.21
CA ALA A 374 -10.88 8.08 7.81
C ALA A 374 -11.19 8.31 9.30
N VAL A 375 -12.47 8.51 9.64
CA VAL A 375 -12.91 8.62 11.03
C VAL A 375 -12.64 7.32 11.79
N ALA A 376 -12.95 6.17 11.18
CA ALA A 376 -12.72 4.86 11.77
C ALA A 376 -11.23 4.60 12.07
N ALA A 377 -10.35 4.89 11.12
CA ALA A 377 -8.90 4.68 11.25
C ALA A 377 -8.28 5.58 12.33
N VAL A 378 -8.68 6.85 12.39
CA VAL A 378 -8.23 7.77 13.45
C VAL A 378 -8.75 7.33 14.82
N ARG A 379 -10.01 6.91 14.89
CA ARG A 379 -10.63 6.38 16.12
C ARG A 379 -9.88 5.13 16.60
N GLN A 380 -9.62 4.17 15.72
CA GLN A 380 -8.94 2.93 16.07
C GLN A 380 -7.51 3.22 16.58
N MET A 381 -6.74 4.01 15.82
CA MET A 381 -5.40 4.44 16.22
C MET A 381 -5.39 5.13 17.60
N SER A 382 -6.41 5.95 17.88
CA SER A 382 -6.55 6.62 19.18
C SER A 382 -6.85 5.65 20.32
N LEU A 383 -7.68 4.63 20.08
CA LEU A 383 -8.00 3.61 21.07
C LEU A 383 -6.77 2.75 21.38
N ASP A 384 -6.06 2.29 20.36
CA ASP A 384 -4.85 1.48 20.50
C ASP A 384 -3.75 2.28 21.22
N ALA A 385 -3.56 3.55 20.85
CA ALA A 385 -2.59 4.45 21.50
C ALA A 385 -2.88 4.70 22.99
N LYS A 386 -4.13 4.67 23.45
CA LYS A 386 -4.46 4.83 24.89
C LYS A 386 -4.01 3.64 25.73
N THR A 387 -3.97 2.45 25.14
CA THR A 387 -3.56 1.22 25.83
C THR A 387 -2.05 0.99 25.76
N TYR A 388 -1.37 1.67 24.84
CA TYR A 388 0.06 1.54 24.64
C TYR A 388 0.86 2.49 25.54
N ARG A 389 1.82 1.92 26.25
CA ARG A 389 2.79 2.68 27.04
C ARG A 389 4.04 2.91 26.20
N LEU A 390 4.25 4.17 25.82
CA LEU A 390 5.44 4.61 25.10
C LEU A 390 6.69 4.21 25.89
N PHE A 391 7.60 3.45 25.26
CA PHE A 391 8.87 3.06 25.87
C PHE A 391 8.75 2.30 27.20
N ALA A 392 7.70 1.49 27.40
CA ALA A 392 7.46 0.78 28.68
C ALA A 392 8.61 -0.13 29.18
N ASN A 393 9.60 -0.42 28.32
CA ASN A 393 10.77 -1.25 28.63
C ASN A 393 12.10 -0.46 28.52
N VAL A 394 12.06 0.88 28.54
CA VAL A 394 13.25 1.75 28.65
C VAL A 394 13.42 2.23 30.08
#